data_AF-A0A6J2YTQ6-F1
#
_entry.id   AF-A0A6J2YTQ6-F1
#
_cell.length_a   1.000
_cell.length_b   1.000
_cell.length_c   1.000
_cell.angle_alpha   90.00
_cell.angle_beta   90.00
_cell.angle_gamma   90.00
#
_symmetry.space_group_name_H-M   'P 1'
#
loop_
_entity.id
_entity.type
_entity.pdbx_description
1 polymer ?
#
loop_
_entity_poly.entity_id
_entity_poly.type
_entity_poly.pdbx_seq_one_letter_code
_entity_poly.pdbx_strand_id
1 'polypeptide(L)'
;MTSEIQIVESQTSLPDQLIIKSSSSSTKSTGGAKAKLIRSHIPVKKCGPQQLMKKLKPKTPLVKRYFTSGHDINEKNRREATDEPSPFQYPKDLEVFAHKVMTKAWRNDVRLKELKMSCFKKPSHKDRQKRDLLNRLYVEEPKLMDVKTILELAPEYFKIVEGRPIPDHLDIRQYIETVRESLRTKIINGYREDDIMLIEENILLEQKIIDTIRDNYDKYVNAFEEFLYRDHTSSMKLLKDSEIAAQEAYDKYSEYKTVLKKFGAIRSSIYNSEEKWRNCQMYEKFLFLVSPFSWRVQRFSKYGSDTTEEEMDEHLFLKYQLSQEEHEMSLTNLLDQFKDKKDEVQVPELYFTSAEQLIDVFRFMEMQNLNSLLHSEELAVPLEQVRDGMREAEAMFDEEINNLQEMIDKLEGGISWEEERAKYLEDLALKLIGNEFKNLIMADEVLNLHVFVEDVYETRIGPNDANLGMAEMMRAIETKYRNELLAMDKVPAEQVAMLERGCYAEQMMMMRLAEKAAKQYSELQRVTSKLNKAFAPPFVKVGGKELKKRSPPHERRLQQVVQQRDLTPGEAEYLDYFTDFCKYADDPKDYGIDVTGIPGGSSAEENVH
;
A
#
# COMPACT_ATOMS: atom_id res chain seq x y z
N MET A 1 -7.77 34.77 -37.31
CA MET A 1 -8.50 35.56 -36.30
C MET A 1 -8.98 34.59 -35.24
N THR A 2 -8.15 34.43 -34.23
CA THR A 2 -8.37 33.61 -33.04
C THR A 2 -9.12 34.43 -32.01
N SER A 3 -10.21 33.90 -31.46
CA SER A 3 -10.74 34.35 -30.18
C SER A 3 -11.50 33.20 -29.52
N GLU A 4 -10.82 32.65 -28.53
CA GLU A 4 -11.22 31.63 -27.57
C GLU A 4 -12.48 32.05 -26.82
N ILE A 5 -13.36 31.09 -26.52
CA ILE A 5 -14.45 31.27 -25.56
C ILE A 5 -14.09 30.46 -24.32
N GLN A 6 -13.67 31.19 -23.29
CA GLN A 6 -13.43 30.70 -21.94
C GLN A 6 -14.76 30.33 -21.26
N ILE A 7 -14.77 29.16 -20.63
CA ILE A 7 -15.82 28.68 -19.73
C ILE A 7 -15.63 29.39 -18.39
N VAL A 8 -16.62 30.20 -18.00
CA VAL A 8 -16.70 30.82 -16.66
C VAL A 8 -17.74 30.06 -15.85
N GLU A 9 -17.27 29.32 -14.85
CA GLU A 9 -18.10 28.75 -13.78
C GLU A 9 -18.55 29.88 -12.84
N SER A 10 -19.84 30.20 -12.83
CA SER A 10 -20.46 31.05 -11.82
C SER A 10 -21.33 30.20 -10.90
N GLN A 11 -20.84 29.95 -9.69
CA GLN A 11 -21.62 29.40 -8.59
C GLN A 11 -22.65 30.44 -8.13
N THR A 12 -23.93 30.19 -8.38
CA THR A 12 -25.03 30.97 -7.80
C THR A 12 -25.72 30.14 -6.72
N SER A 13 -25.47 30.52 -5.47
CA SER A 13 -26.12 30.03 -4.26
C SER A 13 -27.63 30.35 -4.25
N LEU A 14 -28.44 29.34 -3.95
CA LEU A 14 -29.89 29.41 -3.73
C LEU A 14 -30.24 30.18 -2.45
N PRO A 15 -31.33 30.99 -2.43
CA PRO A 15 -31.78 31.69 -1.23
C PRO A 15 -32.73 30.88 -0.34
N ASP A 16 -32.69 31.26 0.94
CA ASP A 16 -33.38 30.73 2.12
C ASP A 16 -34.86 30.37 1.96
N GLN A 17 -35.22 29.16 2.39
CA GLN A 17 -36.60 28.74 2.66
C GLN A 17 -36.92 28.90 4.15
N LEU A 18 -37.91 29.75 4.44
CA LEU A 18 -38.47 29.95 5.77
C LEU A 18 -39.26 28.74 6.24
N ILE A 19 -38.93 28.26 7.44
CA ILE A 19 -39.58 27.15 8.13
C ILE A 19 -40.88 27.63 8.79
N ILE A 20 -42.03 27.18 8.28
CA ILE A 20 -43.33 27.33 8.95
C ILE A 20 -43.49 26.19 9.96
N LYS A 21 -43.43 26.51 11.26
CA LYS A 21 -43.79 25.60 12.35
C LYS A 21 -45.31 25.57 12.52
N SER A 22 -45.96 24.49 12.13
CA SER A 22 -47.33 24.16 12.56
C SER A 22 -47.28 23.21 13.75
N SER A 23 -47.70 23.67 14.93
CA SER A 23 -47.88 22.84 16.12
C SER A 23 -49.19 22.05 16.03
N SER A 24 -49.08 20.74 15.83
CA SER A 24 -50.15 19.77 16.04
C SER A 24 -50.17 19.32 17.51
N SER A 25 -51.28 19.53 18.23
CA SER A 25 -51.60 18.78 19.44
C SER A 25 -52.81 17.89 19.16
N SER A 26 -52.56 16.58 19.13
CA SER A 26 -53.57 15.54 19.01
C SER A 26 -54.29 15.32 20.34
N THR A 27 -55.62 15.22 20.31
CA THR A 27 -56.37 14.41 21.27
C THR A 27 -57.29 13.47 20.49
N LYS A 28 -57.04 12.17 20.64
CA LYS A 28 -57.92 11.10 20.16
C LYS A 28 -59.06 10.93 21.17
N SER A 29 -60.28 10.80 20.67
CA SER A 29 -61.19 9.73 21.13
C SER A 29 -62.34 9.56 20.15
N THR A 30 -62.33 8.41 19.49
CA THR A 30 -63.39 7.84 18.66
C THR A 30 -64.50 7.24 19.53
N GLY A 31 -65.75 7.43 19.14
CA GLY A 31 -66.91 6.69 19.64
C GLY A 31 -68.17 7.10 18.87
N GLY A 32 -68.57 6.28 17.89
CA GLY A 32 -69.58 6.64 16.90
C GLY A 32 -71.04 6.44 17.34
N ALA A 33 -71.95 7.03 16.57
CA ALA A 33 -73.29 6.50 16.31
C ALA A 33 -73.87 7.15 15.04
N LYS A 34 -74.42 6.32 14.15
CA LYS A 34 -75.01 6.71 12.86
C LYS A 34 -76.40 7.34 13.01
N ALA A 35 -76.73 8.13 12.00
CA ALA A 35 -77.95 8.89 11.78
C ALA A 35 -79.26 8.08 11.69
N LYS A 36 -80.41 8.74 11.94
CA LYS A 36 -81.45 8.96 10.91
C LYS A 36 -82.57 9.92 11.35
N LEU A 37 -82.94 10.74 10.36
CA LEU A 37 -84.20 11.45 10.06
C LEU A 37 -85.31 11.49 11.12
N ILE A 38 -85.88 12.68 11.31
CA ILE A 38 -87.33 12.93 11.17
C ILE A 38 -87.53 14.37 10.66
N ARG A 39 -88.19 14.49 9.51
CA ARG A 39 -88.89 15.71 9.05
C ARG A 39 -90.12 15.92 9.93
N SER A 40 -90.45 17.14 10.32
CA SER A 40 -91.85 17.50 10.48
C SER A 40 -92.12 18.98 10.22
N HIS A 41 -93.16 19.17 9.42
CA HIS A 41 -93.74 20.41 8.96
C HIS A 41 -94.26 21.28 10.11
N ILE A 42 -94.13 22.60 9.91
CA ILE A 42 -94.86 23.64 10.62
C ILE A 42 -96.32 23.65 10.15
N PRO A 43 -97.32 23.61 11.06
CA PRO A 43 -98.65 24.08 10.74
C PRO A 43 -98.95 25.40 11.46
N VAL A 44 -99.18 26.44 10.67
CA VAL A 44 -99.93 27.63 11.11
C VAL A 44 -101.41 27.26 11.13
N LYS A 45 -102.07 27.30 12.29
CA LYS A 45 -103.53 27.39 12.36
C LYS A 45 -103.98 28.48 13.34
N LYS A 46 -104.76 29.39 12.77
CA LYS A 46 -105.53 30.45 13.42
C LYS A 46 -106.42 29.87 14.52
N CYS A 47 -106.50 30.54 15.66
CA CYS A 47 -107.61 30.35 16.59
C CYS A 47 -108.12 31.72 17.05
N GLY A 48 -109.40 31.96 16.78
CA GLY A 48 -110.15 33.15 17.18
C GLY A 48 -110.60 33.10 18.64
N PRO A 49 -111.33 34.15 19.08
CA PRO A 49 -111.35 34.62 20.46
C PRO A 49 -112.39 33.89 21.32
N GLN A 50 -112.37 34.19 22.62
CA GLN A 50 -113.35 33.82 23.65
C GLN A 50 -113.09 32.52 24.43
N GLN A 51 -111.97 32.43 25.16
CA GLN A 51 -111.92 31.54 26.35
C GLN A 51 -110.80 31.83 27.38
N LEU A 52 -110.45 33.09 27.63
CA LEU A 52 -109.62 33.48 28.78
C LEU A 52 -110.25 34.58 29.65
N MET A 53 -111.58 34.72 29.63
CA MET A 53 -112.36 35.55 30.56
C MET A 53 -112.82 34.77 31.78
N LYS A 54 -111.94 33.99 32.44
CA LYS A 54 -112.26 33.29 33.72
C LYS A 54 -111.04 33.11 34.64
N LYS A 55 -110.22 34.14 34.87
CA LYS A 55 -109.34 34.27 36.07
C LYS A 55 -109.03 35.75 36.37
N LEU A 56 -110.07 36.53 36.69
CA LEU A 56 -109.94 37.86 37.28
C LEU A 56 -110.68 37.87 38.63
N LYS A 57 -109.94 38.01 39.74
CA LYS A 57 -110.44 38.58 41.00
C LYS A 57 -109.55 39.80 41.33
N PRO A 58 -110.13 40.94 41.74
CA PRO A 58 -109.40 42.19 41.92
C PRO A 58 -108.53 42.13 43.19
N LYS A 59 -107.24 42.48 43.07
CA LYS A 59 -106.36 42.77 44.21
C LYS A 59 -106.24 44.28 44.37
N THR A 60 -106.37 44.72 45.62
CA THR A 60 -106.28 46.09 46.13
C THR A 60 -105.02 46.84 45.67
N PRO A 61 -105.06 48.19 45.56
CA PRO A 61 -103.95 48.96 45.03
C PRO A 61 -102.73 48.89 45.97
N LEU A 62 -101.62 48.36 45.46
CA LEU A 62 -100.32 48.48 46.09
C LEU A 62 -99.89 49.95 46.07
N VAL A 63 -99.81 50.57 47.25
CA VAL A 63 -99.11 51.85 47.47
C VAL A 63 -97.64 51.63 47.14
N LYS A 64 -97.24 52.03 45.95
CA LYS A 64 -95.85 51.97 45.51
C LYS A 64 -95.09 53.11 46.17
N ARG A 65 -94.30 52.78 47.20
CA ARG A 65 -93.23 53.65 47.70
C ARG A 65 -92.15 53.72 46.61
N TYR A 66 -92.07 54.84 45.90
CA TYR A 66 -91.03 55.10 44.93
C TYR A 66 -89.90 55.94 45.52
N PHE A 67 -88.74 55.82 44.88
CA PHE A 67 -87.38 56.03 45.33
C PHE A 67 -86.99 57.48 45.72
N THR A 68 -87.94 58.40 45.81
CA THR A 68 -87.69 59.86 45.92
C THR A 68 -88.14 60.48 47.25
N SER A 69 -88.74 59.72 48.16
CA SER A 69 -89.15 60.27 49.47
C SER A 69 -87.98 60.25 50.46
N GLY A 70 -87.25 61.37 50.59
CA GLY A 70 -86.42 61.61 51.77
C GLY A 70 -85.09 62.35 51.56
N HIS A 71 -85.11 63.53 50.95
CA HIS A 71 -84.28 64.72 51.23
C HIS A 71 -84.44 65.69 50.05
N ASP A 72 -85.04 66.85 50.29
CA ASP A 72 -85.17 67.89 49.25
C ASP A 72 -83.84 68.64 49.11
N ILE A 73 -83.42 68.89 47.86
CA ILE A 73 -82.17 69.59 47.55
C ILE A 73 -82.47 71.10 47.47
N ASN A 74 -81.82 71.89 48.34
CA ASN A 74 -81.91 73.36 48.36
C ASN A 74 -80.87 74.01 47.45
N GLU A 75 -81.02 75.32 47.14
CA GLU A 75 -80.07 76.13 46.34
C GLU A 75 -78.61 76.03 46.82
N LYS A 76 -78.37 75.69 48.10
CA LYS A 76 -77.04 75.52 48.69
C LYS A 76 -76.35 74.17 48.41
N ASN A 77 -77.08 73.17 47.90
CA ASN A 77 -76.59 71.82 47.60
C ASN A 77 -76.55 71.51 46.09
N ARG A 78 -76.83 72.51 45.24
CA ARG A 78 -76.76 72.42 43.78
C ARG A 78 -75.29 72.46 43.32
N ARG A 79 -74.96 71.65 42.31
CA ARG A 79 -73.64 71.69 41.65
C ARG A 79 -73.68 72.73 40.51
N GLU A 80 -72.73 73.65 40.48
CA GLU A 80 -72.58 74.66 39.42
C GLU A 80 -71.87 74.02 38.21
N ALA A 81 -72.64 73.70 37.17
CA ALA A 81 -72.16 72.95 36.01
C ALA A 81 -71.30 73.77 35.02
N THR A 82 -71.08 75.07 35.28
CA THR A 82 -70.28 75.96 34.41
C THR A 82 -68.78 75.96 34.75
N ASP A 83 -68.40 75.56 35.97
CA ASP A 83 -67.00 75.57 36.45
C ASP A 83 -66.33 74.19 36.40
N GLU A 84 -67.03 73.15 35.93
CA GLU A 84 -66.50 71.79 35.81
C GLU A 84 -66.25 71.38 34.35
N PRO A 85 -65.08 70.82 34.00
CA PRO A 85 -64.82 70.36 32.64
C PRO A 85 -65.74 69.17 32.29
N SER A 86 -66.35 69.22 31.10
CA SER A 86 -67.29 68.21 30.62
C SER A 86 -66.68 66.80 30.62
N PRO A 87 -67.35 65.78 31.18
CA PRO A 87 -66.87 64.40 31.19
C PRO A 87 -66.76 63.74 29.81
N PHE A 88 -67.14 64.44 28.74
CA PHE A 88 -67.23 63.92 27.38
C PHE A 88 -66.42 64.75 26.36
N GLN A 89 -65.44 65.53 26.80
CA GLN A 89 -64.45 66.14 25.90
C GLN A 89 -63.45 65.05 25.44
N TYR A 90 -63.38 64.78 24.13
CA TYR A 90 -62.41 63.83 23.56
C TYR A 90 -60.99 64.43 23.52
N PRO A 91 -59.96 63.78 24.12
CA PRO A 91 -58.60 64.34 24.16
C PRO A 91 -57.79 64.06 22.89
N LYS A 92 -56.96 65.03 22.48
CA LYS A 92 -55.98 64.93 21.40
C LYS A 92 -54.69 64.27 21.91
N ASP A 93 -54.53 62.99 21.60
CA ASP A 93 -53.38 62.04 21.62
C ASP A 93 -52.09 62.22 22.48
N LEU A 94 -51.67 63.42 22.93
CA LEU A 94 -50.42 63.60 23.69
C LEU A 94 -50.58 63.61 25.23
N GLU A 95 -51.82 63.64 25.73
CA GLU A 95 -52.11 63.71 27.17
C GLU A 95 -52.44 62.36 27.83
N VAL A 96 -52.34 61.24 27.11
CA VAL A 96 -52.63 59.90 27.66
C VAL A 96 -51.69 59.56 28.83
N PHE A 97 -50.44 60.03 28.78
CA PHE A 97 -49.48 59.89 29.89
C PHE A 97 -49.86 60.77 31.09
N ALA A 98 -50.18 62.04 30.85
CA ALA A 98 -50.61 62.97 31.89
C ALA A 98 -51.93 62.51 32.55
N HIS A 99 -52.88 62.00 31.78
CA HIS A 99 -54.14 61.45 32.29
C HIS A 99 -53.90 60.22 33.19
N LYS A 100 -52.97 59.32 32.83
CA LYS A 100 -52.58 58.18 33.69
C LYS A 100 -51.90 58.62 34.99
N VAL A 101 -51.06 59.65 34.94
CA VAL A 101 -50.40 60.24 36.12
C VAL A 101 -51.41 60.96 37.02
N MET A 102 -52.29 61.77 36.44
CA MET A 102 -53.31 62.55 37.16
C MET A 102 -54.43 61.67 37.72
N THR A 103 -54.87 60.62 37.01
CA THR A 103 -55.82 59.65 37.61
C THR A 103 -55.20 58.89 38.78
N LYS A 104 -53.89 58.61 38.75
CA LYS A 104 -53.18 58.02 39.89
C LYS A 104 -53.11 59.02 41.06
N ALA A 105 -52.87 60.29 40.79
CA ALA A 105 -52.91 61.37 41.79
C ALA A 105 -54.32 61.56 42.39
N TRP A 106 -55.37 61.63 41.57
CA TRP A 106 -56.75 61.78 42.02
C TRP A 106 -57.24 60.60 42.86
N ARG A 107 -56.90 59.37 42.47
CA ARG A 107 -57.19 58.17 43.28
C ARG A 107 -56.45 58.22 44.62
N ASN A 108 -55.21 58.73 44.64
CA ASN A 108 -54.47 58.94 45.87
C ASN A 108 -55.08 60.04 46.75
N ASP A 109 -55.57 61.14 46.18
CA ASP A 109 -56.23 62.21 46.92
C ASP A 109 -57.55 61.77 47.54
N VAL A 110 -58.36 61.00 46.79
CA VAL A 110 -59.58 60.37 47.32
C VAL A 110 -59.21 59.38 48.43
N ARG A 111 -58.17 58.56 48.24
CA ARG A 111 -57.67 57.64 49.28
C ARG A 111 -57.16 58.37 50.52
N LEU A 112 -56.45 59.49 50.37
CA LEU A 112 -55.97 60.33 51.47
C LEU A 112 -57.14 60.96 52.24
N LYS A 113 -58.15 61.46 51.53
CA LYS A 113 -59.40 61.97 52.14
C LYS A 113 -60.13 60.86 52.90
N GLU A 114 -60.22 59.66 52.34
CA GLU A 114 -60.86 58.50 53.00
C GLU A 114 -60.03 57.96 54.17
N LEU A 115 -58.70 58.04 54.13
CA LEU A 115 -57.83 57.69 55.25
C LEU A 115 -58.03 58.62 56.45
N LYS A 116 -58.28 59.92 56.20
CA LYS A 116 -58.62 60.91 57.23
C LYS A 116 -60.01 60.69 57.86
N MET A 117 -60.90 59.94 57.22
CA MET A 117 -62.24 59.64 57.75
C MET A 117 -62.21 58.50 58.76
N SER A 118 -63.04 58.60 59.81
CA SER A 118 -63.29 57.50 60.76
C SER A 118 -63.81 56.25 60.03
N CYS A 119 -63.46 55.06 60.53
CA CYS A 119 -63.75 53.77 59.88
C CYS A 119 -65.23 53.58 59.53
N PHE A 120 -66.17 54.08 60.35
CA PHE A 120 -67.61 53.99 60.12
C PHE A 120 -68.14 54.92 59.01
N LYS A 121 -67.36 55.92 58.57
CA LYS A 121 -67.76 56.90 57.55
C LYS A 121 -67.14 56.64 56.17
N LYS A 122 -66.33 55.58 56.02
CA LYS A 122 -65.72 55.22 54.74
C LYS A 122 -66.78 54.55 53.85
N PRO A 123 -66.98 55.01 52.60
CA PRO A 123 -68.04 54.47 51.74
C PRO A 123 -67.74 53.02 51.34
N SER A 124 -68.75 52.15 51.45
CA SER A 124 -68.67 50.78 50.96
C SER A 124 -68.70 50.74 49.43
N HIS A 125 -68.24 49.64 48.83
CA HIS A 125 -68.25 49.47 47.36
C HIS A 125 -69.65 49.70 46.76
N LYS A 126 -70.71 49.23 47.45
CA LYS A 126 -72.11 49.44 47.05
C LYS A 126 -72.54 50.91 47.15
N ASP A 127 -71.97 51.69 48.07
CA ASP A 127 -72.27 53.13 48.19
C ASP A 127 -71.62 53.93 47.06
N ARG A 128 -70.42 53.54 46.60
CA ARG A 128 -69.76 54.18 45.45
C ARG A 128 -70.55 54.02 44.16
N GLN A 129 -71.17 52.85 43.96
CA GLN A 129 -71.98 52.58 42.76
C GLN A 129 -73.31 53.35 42.72
N LYS A 130 -73.83 53.80 43.88
CA LYS A 130 -75.10 54.55 43.97
C LYS A 130 -74.92 56.07 44.03
N ARG A 131 -73.69 56.55 44.20
CA ARG A 131 -73.39 57.98 44.06
C ARG A 131 -73.66 58.38 42.61
N ASP A 132 -74.41 59.47 42.43
CA ASP A 132 -74.70 60.14 41.15
C ASP A 132 -75.90 59.65 40.32
N LEU A 133 -76.67 58.65 40.79
CA LEU A 133 -77.86 58.20 40.05
C LEU A 133 -79.01 59.22 40.09
N LEU A 134 -79.20 59.90 41.23
CA LEU A 134 -80.30 60.85 41.45
C LEU A 134 -80.01 62.24 40.86
N ASN A 135 -78.73 62.62 40.74
CA ASN A 135 -78.32 63.91 40.16
C ASN A 135 -78.40 63.94 38.62
N ARG A 136 -78.41 62.78 37.97
CA ARG A 136 -78.60 62.65 36.51
C ARG A 136 -80.06 62.73 36.05
N LEU A 137 -81.02 62.60 36.98
CA LEU A 137 -82.45 62.45 36.70
C LEU A 137 -83.29 63.67 37.11
N TYR A 138 -82.67 64.73 37.65
CA TYR A 138 -83.40 65.92 38.07
C TYR A 138 -83.71 66.82 36.86
N VAL A 139 -85.00 66.99 36.59
CA VAL A 139 -85.56 67.96 35.64
C VAL A 139 -86.34 68.97 36.46
N GLU A 140 -86.06 70.25 36.29
CA GLU A 140 -86.78 71.33 36.98
C GLU A 140 -88.22 71.36 36.43
N GLU A 141 -89.20 70.94 37.24
CA GLU A 141 -90.61 71.01 36.84
C GLU A 141 -91.03 72.49 36.83
N PRO A 142 -91.49 73.04 35.69
CA PRO A 142 -91.95 74.41 35.66
C PRO A 142 -93.17 74.54 36.57
N LYS A 143 -93.22 75.59 37.39
CA LYS A 143 -94.42 75.93 38.17
C LYS A 143 -95.58 76.09 37.19
N LEU A 144 -96.43 75.07 37.11
CA LEU A 144 -97.67 75.10 36.34
C LEU A 144 -98.54 76.20 36.95
N MET A 145 -98.62 77.34 36.26
CA MET A 145 -99.70 78.28 36.53
C MET A 145 -101.00 77.55 36.20
N ASP A 146 -101.96 77.51 37.12
CA ASP A 146 -103.27 76.90 36.88
C ASP A 146 -103.84 77.45 35.56
N VAL A 147 -103.82 76.61 34.53
CA VAL A 147 -104.33 76.97 33.21
C VAL A 147 -105.85 76.98 33.34
N LYS A 148 -106.43 78.18 33.47
CA LYS A 148 -107.88 78.37 33.51
C LYS A 148 -108.51 77.69 32.28
N THR A 149 -109.25 76.62 32.49
CA THR A 149 -109.94 75.88 31.42
C THR A 149 -111.30 76.53 31.13
N ILE A 150 -111.81 76.41 29.90
CA ILE A 150 -113.01 77.12 29.37
C ILE A 150 -114.28 76.91 30.24
N LEU A 151 -114.30 75.88 31.09
CA LEU A 151 -115.43 75.53 31.95
C LEU A 151 -115.42 76.23 33.33
N GLU A 152 -114.31 76.86 33.73
CA GLU A 152 -114.24 77.64 34.96
C GLU A 152 -114.69 79.08 34.70
N LEU A 153 -116.01 79.28 34.71
CA LEU A 153 -116.60 80.61 34.60
C LEU A 153 -116.24 81.41 35.84
N ALA A 154 -115.70 82.62 35.63
CA ALA A 154 -115.35 83.54 36.70
C ALA A 154 -116.52 83.66 37.70
N PRO A 155 -116.27 83.73 39.02
CA PRO A 155 -117.34 83.74 40.04
C PRO A 155 -118.36 84.88 39.85
N GLU A 156 -118.03 85.87 39.04
CA GLU A 156 -118.86 87.00 38.64
C GLU A 156 -119.83 86.69 37.49
N TYR A 157 -119.60 85.63 36.71
CA TYR A 157 -120.46 85.23 35.59
C TYR A 157 -121.90 84.91 36.05
N PHE A 158 -122.06 84.20 37.16
CA PHE A 158 -123.39 83.90 37.71
C PHE A 158 -124.14 85.15 38.16
N LYS A 159 -123.43 86.20 38.60
CA LYS A 159 -124.06 87.49 38.97
C LYS A 159 -124.62 88.23 37.75
N ILE A 160 -123.99 88.08 36.58
CA ILE A 160 -124.41 88.67 35.30
C ILE A 160 -125.64 87.95 34.74
N VAL A 161 -125.69 86.61 34.83
CA VAL A 161 -126.86 85.81 34.39
C VAL A 161 -128.09 86.09 35.26
N GLU A 162 -127.91 86.37 36.55
CA GLU A 162 -128.99 86.77 37.48
C GLU A 162 -129.44 88.23 37.34
N GLY A 163 -128.87 89.00 36.42
CA GLY A 163 -129.27 90.38 36.10
C GLY A 163 -128.90 91.44 37.15
N ARG A 164 -127.96 91.15 38.07
CA ARG A 164 -127.49 92.12 39.06
C ARG A 164 -126.31 92.93 38.48
N PRO A 165 -126.38 94.28 38.41
CA PRO A 165 -125.26 95.07 37.92
C PRO A 165 -124.06 94.98 38.88
N ILE A 166 -122.90 94.59 38.34
CA ILE A 166 -121.62 94.53 39.06
C ILE A 166 -120.95 95.91 38.96
N PRO A 167 -120.56 96.56 40.07
CA PRO A 167 -119.86 97.82 40.04
C PRO A 167 -118.40 97.61 39.64
N ASP A 168 -118.02 98.14 38.47
CA ASP A 168 -116.69 97.99 37.89
C ASP A 168 -115.82 99.21 38.24
N HIS A 169 -114.64 98.95 38.83
CA HIS A 169 -113.64 99.98 39.11
C HIS A 169 -112.35 99.59 38.39
N LEU A 170 -112.02 100.31 37.30
CA LEU A 170 -110.78 100.06 36.58
C LEU A 170 -109.57 100.60 37.36
N ASP A 171 -108.71 99.70 37.82
CA ASP A 171 -107.39 100.03 38.36
C ASP A 171 -106.40 100.30 37.22
N ILE A 172 -106.29 101.57 36.82
CA ILE A 172 -105.42 102.05 35.72
C ILE A 172 -103.96 101.56 35.86
N ARG A 173 -103.46 101.38 37.10
CA ARG A 173 -102.09 100.89 37.35
C ARG A 173 -101.86 99.44 36.91
N GLN A 174 -102.85 98.56 37.12
CA GLN A 174 -102.75 97.16 36.70
C GLN A 174 -102.83 97.05 35.17
N TYR A 175 -103.64 97.90 34.53
CA TYR A 175 -103.68 97.99 33.07
C TYR A 175 -102.33 98.43 32.49
N ILE A 176 -101.69 99.46 33.07
CA ILE A 176 -100.37 99.90 32.61
C ILE A 176 -99.31 98.81 32.77
N GLU A 177 -99.31 98.06 33.88
CA GLU A 177 -98.32 97.00 34.08
C GLU A 177 -98.57 95.79 33.16
N THR A 178 -99.83 95.37 32.96
CA THR A 178 -100.15 94.29 32.00
C THR A 178 -99.79 94.67 30.56
N VAL A 179 -100.02 95.92 30.15
CA VAL A 179 -99.57 96.42 28.85
C VAL A 179 -98.04 96.39 28.76
N ARG A 180 -97.34 96.84 29.81
CA ARG A 180 -95.87 96.82 29.85
C ARG A 180 -95.31 95.41 29.82
N GLU A 181 -95.87 94.47 30.57
CA GLU A 181 -95.51 93.06 30.54
C GLU A 181 -95.78 92.45 29.17
N SER A 182 -96.92 92.77 28.54
CA SER A 182 -97.22 92.32 27.17
C SER A 182 -96.23 92.85 26.13
N LEU A 183 -95.70 94.07 26.33
CA LEU A 183 -94.66 94.63 25.46
C LEU A 183 -93.31 93.96 25.73
N ARG A 184 -92.94 93.74 26.99
CA ARG A 184 -91.70 93.01 27.36
C ARG A 184 -91.70 91.60 26.78
N THR A 185 -92.81 90.86 26.88
CA THR A 185 -92.91 89.51 26.32
C THR A 185 -92.87 89.52 24.80
N LYS A 186 -93.51 90.49 24.13
CA LYS A 186 -93.38 90.66 22.67
C LYS A 186 -91.95 90.92 22.23
N ILE A 187 -91.21 91.78 22.95
CA ILE A 187 -89.80 92.05 22.65
C ILE A 187 -88.94 90.80 22.86
N ILE A 188 -89.16 90.07 23.96
CA ILE A 188 -88.45 88.80 24.24
C ILE A 188 -88.77 87.75 23.17
N ASN A 189 -90.03 87.66 22.73
CA ASN A 189 -90.43 86.76 21.66
C ASN A 189 -89.74 87.15 20.34
N GLY A 190 -89.63 88.44 20.02
CA GLY A 190 -88.87 88.91 18.86
C GLY A 190 -87.40 88.48 18.90
N TYR A 191 -86.70 88.68 20.02
CA TYR A 191 -85.31 88.20 20.16
C TYR A 191 -85.20 86.67 20.02
N ARG A 192 -86.17 85.91 20.56
CA ARG A 192 -86.18 84.45 20.43
C ARG A 192 -86.48 84.01 18.99
N GLU A 193 -87.35 84.72 18.29
CA GLU A 193 -87.64 84.46 16.87
C GLU A 193 -86.38 84.71 16.02
N ASP A 194 -85.65 85.80 16.28
CA ASP A 194 -84.38 86.09 15.61
C ASP A 194 -83.31 85.01 15.92
N ASP A 195 -83.18 84.58 17.17
CA ASP A 195 -82.28 83.48 17.56
C ASP A 195 -82.65 82.16 16.88
N ILE A 196 -83.95 81.87 16.74
CA ILE A 196 -84.44 80.69 16.01
C ILE A 196 -84.05 80.79 14.53
N MET A 197 -84.23 81.95 13.89
CA MET A 197 -83.83 82.13 12.48
C MET A 197 -82.32 81.91 12.28
N LEU A 198 -81.48 82.40 13.19
CA LEU A 198 -80.04 82.17 13.15
C LEU A 198 -79.68 80.69 13.31
N ILE A 199 -80.37 79.97 14.21
CA ILE A 199 -80.17 78.53 14.39
C ILE A 199 -80.63 77.78 13.13
N GLU A 200 -81.77 78.13 12.54
CA GLU A 200 -82.28 77.53 11.31
C GLU A 200 -81.31 77.74 10.14
N GLU A 201 -80.76 78.95 9.98
CA GLU A 201 -79.75 79.25 8.97
C GLU A 201 -78.49 78.38 9.17
N ASN A 202 -77.99 78.28 10.41
CA ASN A 202 -76.85 77.44 10.73
C ASN A 202 -77.13 75.95 10.44
N ILE A 203 -78.31 75.44 10.79
CA ILE A 203 -78.71 74.06 10.49
C ILE A 203 -78.73 73.83 8.97
N LEU A 204 -79.24 74.78 8.19
CA LEU A 204 -79.23 74.68 6.72
C LEU A 204 -77.82 74.67 6.16
N LEU A 205 -76.90 75.47 6.71
CA LEU A 205 -75.49 75.48 6.30
C LEU A 205 -74.79 74.16 6.66
N GLU A 206 -75.00 73.64 7.88
CA GLU A 206 -74.46 72.36 8.31
C GLU A 206 -74.99 71.20 7.47
N GLN A 207 -76.29 71.19 7.13
CA GLN A 207 -76.89 70.20 6.24
C GLN A 207 -76.23 70.23 4.85
N LYS A 208 -76.04 71.42 4.27
CA LYS A 208 -75.32 71.55 2.99
C LYS A 208 -73.91 70.97 3.07
N ILE A 209 -73.19 71.23 4.16
CA ILE A 209 -71.84 70.67 4.37
C ILE A 209 -71.91 69.14 4.49
N ILE A 210 -72.84 68.60 5.28
CA ILE A 210 -73.03 67.15 5.43
C ILE A 210 -73.34 66.49 4.08
N ASP A 211 -74.20 67.09 3.27
CA ASP A 211 -74.54 66.56 1.96
C ASP A 211 -73.33 66.59 1.02
N THR A 212 -72.52 67.66 1.02
CA THR A 212 -71.26 67.67 0.25
C THR A 212 -70.28 66.59 0.69
N ILE A 213 -70.24 66.30 1.99
CA ILE A 213 -69.39 65.24 2.55
C ILE A 213 -69.92 63.87 2.12
N ARG A 214 -71.23 63.64 2.16
CA ARG A 214 -71.87 62.41 1.68
C ARG A 214 -71.56 62.16 0.21
N ASP A 215 -71.75 63.16 -0.64
CA ASP A 215 -71.45 63.06 -2.08
C ASP A 215 -69.98 62.70 -2.33
N ASN A 216 -69.06 63.23 -1.51
CA ASN A 216 -67.64 62.90 -1.62
C ASN A 216 -67.35 61.47 -1.14
N TYR A 217 -67.98 61.00 -0.06
CA TYR A 217 -67.86 59.61 0.37
C TYR A 217 -68.41 58.64 -0.67
N ASP A 218 -69.55 58.94 -1.27
CA ASP A 218 -70.12 58.09 -2.33
C ASP A 218 -69.17 58.01 -3.53
N LYS A 219 -68.52 59.13 -3.92
CA LYS A 219 -67.47 59.10 -4.95
C LYS A 219 -66.28 58.23 -4.55
N TYR A 220 -65.82 58.30 -3.30
CA TYR A 220 -64.71 57.47 -2.84
C TYR A 220 -65.06 55.99 -2.77
N VAL A 221 -66.25 55.65 -2.29
CA VAL A 221 -66.76 54.26 -2.27
C VAL A 221 -66.82 53.72 -3.69
N ASN A 222 -67.44 54.47 -4.61
CA ASN A 222 -67.52 54.06 -6.02
C ASN A 222 -66.14 53.90 -6.67
N ALA A 223 -65.22 54.84 -6.42
CA ALA A 223 -63.84 54.74 -6.93
C ALA A 223 -63.10 53.52 -6.35
N PHE A 224 -63.32 53.20 -5.08
CA PHE A 224 -62.72 52.05 -4.42
C PHE A 224 -63.32 50.73 -4.93
N GLU A 225 -64.63 50.66 -5.10
CA GLU A 225 -65.29 49.50 -5.70
C GLU A 225 -64.81 49.26 -7.14
N GLU A 226 -64.68 50.32 -7.94
CA GLU A 226 -64.12 50.23 -9.29
C GLU A 226 -62.67 49.76 -9.27
N PHE A 227 -61.85 50.24 -8.34
CA PHE A 227 -60.48 49.78 -8.14
C PHE A 227 -60.45 48.28 -7.78
N LEU A 228 -61.25 47.83 -6.81
CA LEU A 228 -61.34 46.42 -6.43
C LEU A 228 -61.80 45.54 -7.60
N TYR A 229 -62.75 46.03 -8.39
CA TYR A 229 -63.21 45.30 -9.57
C TYR A 229 -62.10 45.18 -10.62
N ARG A 230 -61.37 46.27 -10.91
CA ARG A 230 -60.23 46.27 -11.84
C ARG A 230 -59.11 45.36 -11.35
N ASP A 231 -58.78 45.40 -10.07
CA ASP A 231 -57.72 44.59 -9.48
C ASP A 231 -58.09 43.09 -9.46
N HIS A 232 -59.31 42.76 -9.04
CA HIS A 232 -59.81 41.38 -9.06
C HIS A 232 -59.86 40.82 -10.49
N THR A 233 -60.35 41.60 -11.46
CA THR A 233 -60.39 41.16 -12.86
C THR A 233 -58.99 41.01 -13.46
N SER A 234 -58.04 41.89 -13.11
CA SER A 234 -56.63 41.77 -13.49
C SER A 234 -56.00 40.52 -12.90
N SER A 235 -56.17 40.30 -11.59
CA SER A 235 -55.65 39.13 -10.87
C SER A 235 -56.22 37.82 -11.42
N MET A 236 -57.51 37.78 -11.74
CA MET A 236 -58.14 36.61 -12.35
C MET A 236 -57.65 36.34 -13.77
N LYS A 237 -57.31 37.38 -14.55
CA LYS A 237 -56.68 37.19 -15.86
C LYS A 237 -55.28 36.61 -15.70
N LEU A 238 -54.45 37.20 -14.83
CA LEU A 238 -53.10 36.69 -14.55
C LEU A 238 -53.11 35.25 -14.05
N LEU A 239 -54.06 34.90 -13.18
CA LEU A 239 -54.23 33.53 -12.69
C LEU A 239 -54.55 32.58 -13.85
N LYS A 240 -55.52 32.94 -14.70
CA LYS A 240 -55.87 32.12 -15.87
C LYS A 240 -54.70 31.96 -16.83
N ASP A 241 -53.97 33.03 -17.11
CA ASP A 241 -52.81 32.99 -17.99
C ASP A 241 -51.71 32.09 -17.40
N SER A 242 -51.51 32.13 -16.07
CA SER A 242 -50.57 31.23 -15.39
C SER A 242 -51.01 29.77 -15.40
N GLU A 243 -52.31 29.50 -15.27
CA GLU A 243 -52.88 28.16 -15.34
C GLU A 243 -52.74 27.59 -16.76
N ILE A 244 -52.99 28.39 -17.80
CA ILE A 244 -52.80 28.00 -19.20
C ILE A 244 -51.33 27.70 -19.46
N ALA A 245 -50.41 28.59 -19.06
CA ALA A 245 -48.97 28.35 -19.23
C ALA A 245 -48.50 27.09 -18.48
N ALA A 246 -49.04 26.82 -17.28
CA ALA A 246 -48.73 25.62 -16.53
C ALA A 246 -49.27 24.35 -17.22
N GLN A 247 -50.46 24.41 -17.81
CA GLN A 247 -51.04 23.31 -18.60
C GLN A 247 -50.20 23.04 -19.85
N GLU A 248 -49.82 24.07 -20.61
CA GLU A 248 -48.96 23.92 -21.80
C GLU A 248 -47.59 23.32 -21.45
N ALA A 249 -46.99 23.75 -20.33
CA ALA A 249 -45.74 23.18 -19.84
C ALA A 249 -45.91 21.70 -19.45
N TYR A 250 -47.04 21.36 -18.81
CA TYR A 250 -47.35 19.97 -18.45
C TYR A 250 -47.57 19.10 -19.69
N ASP A 251 -48.26 19.61 -20.71
CA ASP A 251 -48.48 18.90 -21.98
C ASP A 251 -47.15 18.62 -22.67
N LYS A 252 -46.26 19.62 -22.77
CA LYS A 252 -44.89 19.46 -23.31
C LYS A 252 -44.07 18.46 -22.51
N TYR A 253 -44.18 18.48 -21.18
CA TYR A 253 -43.51 17.51 -20.32
C TYR A 253 -44.05 16.09 -20.55
N SER A 254 -45.35 15.94 -20.76
CA SER A 254 -45.97 14.65 -21.08
C SER A 254 -45.48 14.13 -22.43
N GLU A 255 -45.40 14.98 -23.46
CA GLU A 255 -44.82 14.67 -24.77
C GLU A 255 -43.37 14.21 -24.63
N TYR A 256 -42.54 14.98 -23.93
CA TYR A 256 -41.15 14.63 -23.62
C TYR A 256 -41.04 13.26 -22.95
N LYS A 257 -41.89 12.97 -21.96
CA LYS A 257 -41.91 11.68 -21.27
C LYS A 257 -42.28 10.53 -22.22
N THR A 258 -43.19 10.74 -23.18
CA THR A 258 -43.48 9.72 -24.20
C THR A 258 -42.30 9.49 -25.14
N VAL A 259 -41.61 10.56 -25.55
CA VAL A 259 -40.39 10.47 -26.39
C VAL A 259 -39.28 9.77 -25.64
N LEU A 260 -39.07 10.09 -24.36
CA LEU A 260 -38.07 9.45 -23.51
C LEU A 260 -38.31 7.95 -23.36
N LYS A 261 -39.58 7.52 -23.22
CA LYS A 261 -39.94 6.10 -23.23
C LYS A 261 -39.60 5.43 -24.57
N LYS A 262 -39.92 6.07 -25.70
CA LYS A 262 -39.58 5.56 -27.04
C LYS A 262 -38.06 5.48 -27.22
N PHE A 263 -37.32 6.49 -26.79
CA PHE A 263 -35.85 6.50 -26.81
C PHE A 263 -35.26 5.37 -25.98
N GLY A 264 -35.77 5.15 -24.75
CA GLY A 264 -35.36 4.04 -23.90
C GLY A 264 -35.63 2.67 -24.54
N ALA A 265 -36.78 2.49 -25.19
CA ALA A 265 -37.11 1.27 -25.92
C ALA A 265 -36.18 1.03 -27.12
N ILE A 266 -35.91 2.07 -27.92
CA ILE A 266 -34.95 1.98 -29.05
C ILE A 266 -33.56 1.66 -28.53
N ARG A 267 -33.10 2.31 -27.46
CA ARG A 267 -31.80 2.07 -26.85
C ARG A 267 -31.64 0.63 -26.36
N SER A 268 -32.65 0.09 -25.67
CA SER A 268 -32.65 -1.33 -25.26
C SER A 268 -32.65 -2.28 -26.46
N SER A 269 -33.41 -1.96 -27.52
CA SER A 269 -33.41 -2.74 -28.76
C SER A 269 -32.03 -2.73 -29.44
N ILE A 270 -31.32 -1.59 -29.43
CA ILE A 270 -29.97 -1.47 -29.99
C ILE A 270 -29.00 -2.38 -29.23
N TYR A 271 -28.98 -2.31 -27.90
CA TYR A 271 -28.12 -3.19 -27.10
C TYR A 271 -28.41 -4.67 -27.32
N ASN A 272 -29.68 -5.08 -27.37
CA ASN A 272 -30.04 -6.47 -27.68
C ASN A 272 -29.57 -6.88 -29.09
N SER A 273 -29.74 -6.01 -30.09
CA SER A 273 -29.25 -6.31 -31.45
C SER A 273 -27.72 -6.35 -31.53
N GLU A 274 -27.03 -5.53 -30.76
CA GLU A 274 -25.58 -5.51 -30.68
C GLU A 274 -25.04 -6.78 -30.02
N GLU A 275 -25.61 -7.19 -28.89
CA GLU A 275 -25.26 -8.44 -28.22
C GLU A 275 -25.47 -9.64 -29.15
N LYS A 276 -26.61 -9.69 -29.85
CA LYS A 276 -26.86 -10.70 -30.88
C LYS A 276 -25.80 -10.68 -31.98
N TRP A 277 -25.42 -9.51 -32.48
CA TRP A 277 -24.40 -9.40 -33.51
C TRP A 277 -23.02 -9.85 -33.01
N ARG A 278 -22.64 -9.50 -31.78
CA ARG A 278 -21.39 -9.98 -31.15
C ARG A 278 -21.40 -11.50 -31.05
N ASN A 279 -22.51 -12.08 -30.60
CA ASN A 279 -22.68 -13.53 -30.55
C ASN A 279 -22.58 -14.16 -31.95
N CYS A 280 -23.21 -13.56 -32.97
CA CYS A 280 -23.08 -14.01 -34.34
C CYS A 280 -21.62 -13.96 -34.85
N GLN A 281 -20.86 -12.90 -34.55
CA GLN A 281 -19.44 -12.83 -34.91
C GLN A 281 -18.60 -13.89 -34.17
N MET A 282 -18.92 -14.15 -32.89
CA MET A 282 -18.27 -15.24 -32.15
C MET A 282 -18.56 -16.58 -32.82
N TYR A 283 -19.83 -16.85 -33.14
CA TYR A 283 -20.23 -18.08 -33.80
C TYR A 283 -19.62 -18.24 -35.19
N GLU A 284 -19.52 -17.16 -35.97
CA GLU A 284 -18.86 -17.19 -37.28
C GLU A 284 -17.41 -17.63 -37.17
N LYS A 285 -16.64 -17.02 -36.25
CA LYS A 285 -15.24 -17.40 -36.02
C LYS A 285 -15.09 -18.79 -35.43
N PHE A 286 -15.96 -19.16 -34.50
CA PHE A 286 -15.98 -20.50 -33.94
C PHE A 286 -16.23 -21.55 -35.03
N LEU A 287 -17.24 -21.34 -35.88
CA LEU A 287 -17.53 -22.24 -37.02
C LEU A 287 -16.39 -22.25 -38.03
N PHE A 288 -15.68 -21.15 -38.21
CA PHE A 288 -14.48 -21.10 -39.02
C PHE A 288 -13.37 -21.99 -38.45
N LEU A 289 -13.06 -21.88 -37.15
CA LEU A 289 -12.01 -22.70 -36.49
C LEU A 289 -12.34 -24.20 -36.49
N VAL A 290 -13.62 -24.56 -36.34
CA VAL A 290 -14.03 -25.97 -36.33
C VAL A 290 -14.13 -26.56 -37.75
N SER A 291 -14.22 -25.72 -38.79
CA SER A 291 -14.25 -26.19 -40.18
C SER A 291 -12.96 -26.94 -40.56
N PRO A 292 -13.01 -27.98 -41.40
CA PRO A 292 -11.82 -28.76 -41.76
C PRO A 292 -10.68 -27.91 -42.35
N PHE A 293 -9.45 -28.24 -41.99
CA PHE A 293 -8.25 -27.53 -42.45
C PHE A 293 -8.17 -27.41 -43.97
N SER A 294 -8.49 -28.48 -44.71
CA SER A 294 -8.52 -28.50 -46.17
C SER A 294 -9.48 -27.46 -46.78
N TRP A 295 -10.60 -27.17 -46.10
CA TRP A 295 -11.55 -26.16 -46.54
C TRP A 295 -11.08 -24.74 -46.18
N ARG A 296 -10.48 -24.55 -44.99
CA ARG A 296 -9.89 -23.26 -44.60
C ARG A 296 -8.79 -22.83 -45.57
N VAL A 297 -7.88 -23.73 -45.90
CA VAL A 297 -6.76 -23.47 -46.83
C VAL A 297 -7.27 -23.11 -48.23
N GLN A 298 -8.30 -23.80 -48.74
CA GLN A 298 -8.91 -23.45 -50.03
C GLN A 298 -9.56 -22.06 -50.02
N ARG A 299 -10.10 -21.63 -48.88
CA ARG A 299 -10.63 -20.27 -48.71
C ARG A 299 -9.49 -19.25 -48.66
N PHE A 300 -8.47 -19.45 -47.84
CA PHE A 300 -7.32 -18.54 -47.77
C PHE A 300 -6.58 -18.41 -49.11
N SER A 301 -6.41 -19.52 -49.83
CA SER A 301 -5.83 -19.54 -51.18
C SER A 301 -6.64 -18.71 -52.19
N LYS A 302 -7.97 -18.63 -52.03
CA LYS A 302 -8.82 -17.75 -52.85
C LYS A 302 -8.71 -16.26 -52.49
N TYR A 303 -8.33 -15.93 -51.25
CA TYR A 303 -8.27 -14.55 -50.75
C TYR A 303 -6.86 -13.96 -50.62
N GLY A 304 -5.80 -14.70 -51.00
CA GLY A 304 -4.47 -14.14 -51.27
C GLY A 304 -3.70 -13.57 -50.07
N SER A 305 -3.92 -14.11 -48.86
CA SER A 305 -3.14 -13.74 -47.67
C SER A 305 -2.16 -14.85 -47.28
N ASP A 306 -0.88 -14.68 -47.59
CA ASP A 306 0.24 -15.49 -47.08
C ASP A 306 0.53 -15.12 -45.61
N THR A 307 -0.33 -15.56 -44.68
CA THR A 307 -0.09 -15.40 -43.24
C THR A 307 0.14 -16.78 -42.62
N THR A 308 1.27 -16.93 -41.92
CA THR A 308 1.73 -18.19 -41.31
C THR A 308 0.81 -18.66 -40.17
N GLU A 309 0.68 -19.98 -40.05
CA GLU A 309 -0.29 -20.70 -39.21
C GLU A 309 -0.28 -20.33 -37.72
N GLU A 310 0.87 -19.91 -37.18
CA GLU A 310 1.08 -19.68 -35.74
C GLU A 310 0.61 -18.30 -35.26
N GLU A 311 0.62 -17.28 -36.13
CA GLU A 311 0.24 -15.90 -35.75
C GLU A 311 -1.29 -15.73 -35.68
N MET A 312 -2.06 -16.58 -36.37
CA MET A 312 -3.52 -16.45 -36.47
C MET A 312 -4.29 -17.04 -35.29
N ASP A 313 -3.79 -18.11 -34.67
CA ASP A 313 -4.45 -18.75 -33.53
C ASP A 313 -4.26 -17.93 -32.23
N GLU A 314 -3.09 -17.31 -32.04
CA GLU A 314 -2.82 -16.43 -30.90
C GLU A 314 -3.59 -15.10 -30.97
N HIS A 315 -3.57 -14.42 -32.12
CA HIS A 315 -4.24 -13.12 -32.28
C HIS A 315 -5.78 -13.21 -32.17
N LEU A 316 -6.38 -14.38 -32.44
CA LEU A 316 -7.83 -14.55 -32.41
C LEU A 316 -8.37 -14.78 -31.00
N PHE A 317 -7.66 -15.55 -30.17
CA PHE A 317 -8.04 -15.79 -28.78
C PHE A 317 -7.77 -14.56 -27.90
N LEU A 318 -6.64 -13.87 -28.11
CA LEU A 318 -6.27 -12.63 -27.41
C LEU A 318 -7.29 -11.49 -27.64
N LYS A 319 -7.84 -11.37 -28.85
CA LYS A 319 -8.86 -10.34 -29.18
C LYS A 319 -10.17 -10.52 -28.41
N TYR A 320 -10.51 -11.74 -28.00
CA TYR A 320 -11.69 -12.02 -27.19
C TYR A 320 -11.43 -11.87 -25.69
N GLN A 321 -10.25 -12.25 -25.22
CA GLN A 321 -9.85 -12.04 -23.83
C GLN A 321 -9.82 -10.54 -23.47
N LEU A 322 -9.35 -9.71 -24.40
CA LEU A 322 -9.37 -8.24 -24.27
C LEU A 322 -10.78 -7.63 -24.36
N SER A 323 -11.73 -8.29 -25.04
CA SER A 323 -13.11 -7.78 -25.17
C SER A 323 -13.96 -7.93 -23.91
N GLN A 324 -13.53 -8.73 -22.92
CA GLN A 324 -14.17 -8.75 -21.59
C GLN A 324 -13.84 -7.52 -20.76
N GLU A 325 -12.72 -6.83 -21.03
CA GLU A 325 -12.28 -5.64 -20.29
C GLU A 325 -12.88 -4.34 -20.85
N GLU A 326 -13.42 -4.32 -22.09
CA GLU A 326 -14.01 -3.15 -22.76
C GLU A 326 -15.49 -2.87 -22.37
N HIS A 327 -15.90 -3.16 -21.13
CA HIS A 327 -17.30 -3.00 -20.72
C HIS A 327 -17.77 -1.54 -20.53
N GLU A 328 -16.96 -0.55 -20.94
CA GLU A 328 -17.31 0.89 -20.88
C GLU A 328 -17.17 1.60 -22.23
N MET A 329 -17.38 0.88 -23.34
CA MET A 329 -17.56 1.53 -24.64
C MET A 329 -18.91 2.28 -24.66
N SER A 330 -18.87 3.62 -24.73
CA SER A 330 -20.05 4.44 -24.95
C SER A 330 -20.84 3.97 -26.18
N LEU A 331 -22.18 4.00 -26.11
CA LEU A 331 -23.09 3.56 -27.18
C LEU A 331 -22.76 4.22 -28.53
N THR A 332 -22.22 5.45 -28.50
CA THR A 332 -21.74 6.18 -29.69
C THR A 332 -20.57 5.48 -30.36
N ASN A 333 -19.57 5.04 -29.58
CA ASN A 333 -18.35 4.41 -30.09
C ASN A 333 -18.67 3.05 -30.72
N LEU A 334 -19.58 2.32 -30.09
CA LEU A 334 -20.12 1.07 -30.61
C LEU A 334 -20.86 1.30 -31.93
N LEU A 335 -21.71 2.33 -32.03
CA LEU A 335 -22.43 2.63 -33.27
C LEU A 335 -21.49 2.97 -34.42
N ASP A 336 -20.38 3.66 -34.15
CA ASP A 336 -19.38 4.01 -35.15
C ASP A 336 -18.57 2.78 -35.60
N GLN A 337 -18.16 1.91 -34.66
CA GLN A 337 -17.56 0.62 -35.01
C GLN A 337 -18.47 -0.26 -35.88
N PHE A 338 -19.79 -0.20 -35.66
CA PHE A 338 -20.75 -0.93 -36.51
C PHE A 338 -20.86 -0.35 -37.91
N LYS A 339 -20.79 0.97 -38.07
CA LYS A 339 -20.81 1.61 -39.39
C LYS A 339 -19.56 1.21 -40.18
N ASP A 340 -18.40 1.28 -39.55
CA ASP A 340 -17.13 0.93 -40.19
C ASP A 340 -17.11 -0.54 -40.62
N LYS A 341 -17.61 -1.45 -39.76
CA LYS A 341 -17.67 -2.88 -40.07
C LYS A 341 -18.75 -3.25 -41.08
N LYS A 342 -19.81 -2.45 -41.25
CA LYS A 342 -20.88 -2.76 -42.22
C LYS A 342 -20.35 -2.78 -43.65
N ASP A 343 -19.37 -1.95 -43.95
CA ASP A 343 -18.78 -1.84 -45.29
C ASP A 343 -17.77 -2.98 -45.59
N GLU A 344 -17.27 -3.68 -44.55
CA GLU A 344 -16.35 -4.82 -44.66
C GLU A 344 -17.04 -6.20 -44.68
N VAL A 345 -18.28 -6.31 -44.22
CA VAL A 345 -18.95 -7.62 -44.07
C VAL A 345 -19.41 -8.15 -45.43
N GLN A 346 -18.57 -9.00 -46.04
CA GLN A 346 -18.99 -9.91 -47.10
C GLN A 346 -19.87 -11.03 -46.52
N VAL A 347 -20.67 -11.68 -47.37
CA VAL A 347 -21.55 -12.78 -46.98
C VAL A 347 -20.71 -13.90 -46.35
N PRO A 348 -20.98 -14.31 -45.09
CA PRO A 348 -20.24 -15.39 -44.45
C PRO A 348 -20.45 -16.71 -45.21
N GLU A 349 -19.44 -17.15 -45.95
CA GLU A 349 -19.40 -18.53 -46.47
C GLU A 349 -19.10 -19.46 -45.29
N LEU A 350 -20.10 -20.27 -44.90
CA LEU A 350 -20.01 -21.22 -43.80
C LEU A 350 -19.80 -22.63 -44.36
N TYR A 351 -18.91 -23.41 -43.74
CA TYR A 351 -18.74 -24.82 -44.08
C TYR A 351 -19.94 -25.66 -43.62
N PHE A 352 -20.44 -25.39 -42.41
CA PHE A 352 -21.53 -26.13 -41.79
C PHE A 352 -22.88 -25.60 -42.26
N THR A 353 -23.72 -26.50 -42.76
CA THR A 353 -25.07 -26.16 -43.26
C THR A 353 -26.16 -26.51 -42.23
N SER A 354 -25.92 -27.51 -41.37
CA SER A 354 -26.82 -27.91 -40.29
C SER A 354 -26.07 -28.01 -38.95
N ALA A 355 -26.77 -27.74 -37.85
CA ALA A 355 -26.19 -27.77 -36.51
C ALA A 355 -25.77 -29.19 -36.06
N GLU A 356 -26.41 -30.23 -36.60
CA GLU A 356 -26.08 -31.64 -36.31
C GLU A 356 -24.65 -31.99 -36.74
N GLN A 357 -24.16 -31.40 -37.84
CA GLN A 357 -22.79 -31.62 -38.33
C GLN A 357 -21.74 -31.18 -37.31
N LEU A 358 -22.02 -30.16 -36.49
CA LEU A 358 -21.11 -29.70 -35.46
C LEU A 358 -21.03 -30.70 -34.30
N ILE A 359 -22.16 -31.35 -33.97
CA ILE A 359 -22.21 -32.40 -32.94
C ILE A 359 -21.37 -33.59 -33.38
N ASP A 360 -21.41 -33.95 -34.67
CA ASP A 360 -20.57 -35.02 -35.21
C ASP A 360 -19.08 -34.69 -35.12
N VAL A 361 -18.68 -33.43 -35.37
CA VAL A 361 -17.30 -32.98 -35.19
C VAL A 361 -16.88 -33.02 -33.71
N PHE A 362 -17.75 -32.59 -32.79
CA PHE A 362 -17.47 -32.70 -31.36
C PHE A 362 -17.32 -34.16 -30.92
N ARG A 363 -18.23 -35.03 -31.34
CA ARG A 363 -18.14 -36.47 -31.06
C ARG A 363 -16.87 -37.08 -31.64
N PHE A 364 -16.45 -36.63 -32.82
CA PHE A 364 -15.18 -37.06 -33.43
C PHE A 364 -13.98 -36.58 -32.60
N MET A 365 -13.95 -35.31 -32.16
CA MET A 365 -12.90 -34.79 -31.28
C MET A 365 -12.88 -35.49 -29.93
N GLU A 366 -14.04 -35.76 -29.33
CA GLU A 366 -14.17 -36.56 -28.10
C GLU A 366 -13.59 -37.97 -28.30
N MET A 367 -13.91 -38.62 -29.41
CA MET A 367 -13.38 -39.93 -29.76
C MET A 367 -11.86 -39.88 -29.97
N GLN A 368 -11.34 -38.86 -30.65
CA GLN A 368 -9.91 -38.68 -30.86
C GLN A 368 -9.17 -38.42 -29.55
N ASN A 369 -9.74 -37.59 -28.68
CA ASN A 369 -9.19 -37.30 -27.36
C ASN A 369 -9.21 -38.55 -26.48
N LEU A 370 -10.31 -39.31 -26.49
CA LEU A 370 -10.40 -40.59 -25.81
C LEU A 370 -9.38 -41.60 -26.34
N ASN A 371 -9.22 -41.69 -27.65
CA ASN A 371 -8.23 -42.59 -28.26
C ASN A 371 -6.80 -42.18 -27.91
N SER A 372 -6.51 -40.87 -27.89
CA SER A 372 -5.21 -40.35 -27.47
C SER A 372 -4.93 -40.64 -26.00
N LEU A 373 -5.95 -40.50 -25.13
CA LEU A 373 -5.86 -40.85 -23.72
C LEU A 373 -5.61 -42.36 -23.55
N LEU A 374 -6.36 -43.20 -24.27
CA LEU A 374 -6.19 -44.65 -24.23
C LEU A 374 -4.78 -45.04 -24.67
N HIS A 375 -4.27 -44.49 -25.77
CA HIS A 375 -2.90 -44.74 -26.21
C HIS A 375 -1.86 -44.24 -25.20
N SER A 376 -2.09 -43.13 -24.51
CA SER A 376 -1.19 -42.67 -23.45
C SER A 376 -1.16 -43.63 -22.25
N GLU A 377 -2.30 -44.25 -21.92
CA GLU A 377 -2.40 -45.25 -20.87
C GLU A 377 -1.79 -46.59 -21.29
N GLU A 378 -2.07 -47.06 -22.52
CA GLU A 378 -1.50 -48.26 -23.10
C GLU A 378 0.03 -48.19 -23.21
N LEU A 379 0.57 -47.02 -23.58
CA LEU A 379 2.01 -46.79 -23.72
C LEU A 379 2.72 -46.54 -22.39
N ALA A 380 2.00 -46.27 -21.30
CA ALA A 380 2.61 -45.99 -20.00
C ALA A 380 3.45 -47.16 -19.50
N VAL A 381 2.92 -48.39 -19.60
CA VAL A 381 3.62 -49.60 -19.12
C VAL A 381 4.84 -49.96 -19.98
N PRO A 382 4.76 -50.01 -21.33
CA PRO A 382 5.95 -50.20 -22.17
C PRO A 382 7.01 -49.12 -21.98
N LEU A 383 6.63 -47.85 -21.79
CA LEU A 383 7.58 -46.77 -21.54
C LEU A 383 8.29 -46.93 -20.20
N GLU A 384 7.57 -47.36 -19.16
CA GLU A 384 8.19 -47.68 -17.87
C GLU A 384 9.15 -48.87 -18.00
N GLN A 385 8.78 -49.92 -18.74
CA GLN A 385 9.67 -51.06 -19.03
C GLN A 385 10.93 -50.65 -19.81
N VAL A 386 10.80 -49.77 -20.81
CA VAL A 386 11.96 -49.24 -21.55
C VAL A 386 12.85 -48.43 -20.61
N ARG A 387 12.27 -47.57 -19.76
CA ARG A 387 13.02 -46.79 -18.77
C ARG A 387 13.76 -47.68 -17.77
N ASP A 388 13.12 -48.75 -17.34
CA ASP A 388 13.70 -49.72 -16.40
C ASP A 388 14.83 -50.50 -17.08
N GLY A 389 14.64 -50.94 -18.32
CA GLY A 389 15.68 -51.57 -19.12
C GLY A 389 16.87 -50.64 -19.42
N MET A 390 16.63 -49.34 -19.62
CA MET A 390 17.71 -48.35 -19.74
C MET A 390 18.51 -48.22 -18.44
N ARG A 391 17.84 -48.17 -17.28
CA ARG A 391 18.53 -48.14 -15.97
C ARG A 391 19.34 -49.40 -15.69
N GLU A 392 18.83 -50.56 -16.07
CA GLU A 392 19.57 -51.82 -15.93
C GLU A 392 20.78 -51.85 -16.87
N ALA A 393 20.63 -51.38 -18.12
CA ALA A 393 21.74 -51.28 -19.06
C ALA A 393 22.82 -50.29 -18.59
N GLU A 394 22.42 -49.13 -18.07
CA GLU A 394 23.34 -48.16 -17.44
C GLU A 394 24.12 -48.80 -16.30
N ALA A 395 23.45 -49.51 -15.39
CA ALA A 395 24.11 -50.21 -14.28
C ALA A 395 25.09 -51.28 -14.78
N MET A 396 24.74 -52.07 -15.80
CA MET A 396 25.64 -53.07 -16.37
C MET A 396 26.87 -52.42 -17.03
N PHE A 397 26.69 -51.30 -17.73
CA PHE A 397 27.84 -50.58 -18.31
C PHE A 397 28.72 -49.95 -17.24
N ASP A 398 28.15 -49.39 -16.17
CA ASP A 398 28.93 -48.86 -15.04
C ASP A 398 29.74 -49.97 -14.34
N GLU A 399 29.16 -51.16 -14.16
CA GLU A 399 29.89 -52.33 -13.64
C GLU A 399 31.02 -52.75 -14.58
N GLU A 400 30.80 -52.79 -15.89
CA GLU A 400 31.83 -53.14 -16.87
C GLU A 400 32.94 -52.09 -16.93
N ILE A 401 32.61 -50.79 -16.85
CA ILE A 401 33.58 -49.69 -16.75
C ILE A 401 34.44 -49.85 -15.49
N ASN A 402 33.83 -50.13 -14.34
CA ASN A 402 34.57 -50.35 -13.09
C ASN A 402 35.48 -51.57 -13.18
N ASN A 403 35.02 -52.68 -13.78
CA ASN A 403 35.84 -53.87 -13.99
C ASN A 403 37.04 -53.60 -14.91
N LEU A 404 36.83 -52.83 -15.99
CA LEU A 404 37.90 -52.41 -16.89
C LEU A 404 38.90 -51.50 -16.17
N GLN A 405 38.41 -50.55 -15.36
CA GLN A 405 39.26 -49.67 -14.58
C GLN A 405 40.12 -50.46 -13.59
N GLU A 406 39.54 -51.42 -12.85
CA GLU A 406 40.32 -52.30 -11.98
C GLU A 406 41.36 -53.12 -12.74
N MET A 407 41.05 -53.55 -13.97
CA MET A 407 41.99 -54.29 -14.80
C MET A 407 43.15 -53.40 -15.26
N ILE A 408 42.86 -52.14 -15.62
CA ILE A 408 43.86 -51.13 -15.95
C ILE A 408 44.76 -50.89 -14.74
N ASP A 409 44.21 -50.64 -13.55
CA ASP A 409 44.99 -50.38 -12.34
C ASP A 409 45.89 -51.57 -11.97
N LYS A 410 45.40 -52.82 -12.14
CA LYS A 410 46.20 -54.04 -11.95
C LYS A 410 47.34 -54.14 -12.96
N LEU A 411 47.09 -53.80 -14.22
CA LEU A 411 48.11 -53.82 -15.27
C LEU A 411 49.15 -52.71 -15.06
N GLU A 412 48.74 -51.49 -14.72
CA GLU A 412 49.65 -50.38 -14.37
C GLU A 412 50.52 -50.73 -13.15
N GLY A 413 49.93 -51.34 -12.13
CA GLY A 413 50.66 -51.89 -10.99
C GLY A 413 51.66 -52.98 -11.39
N GLY A 414 51.28 -53.86 -12.34
CA GLY A 414 52.18 -54.88 -12.88
C GLY A 414 53.35 -54.28 -13.67
N ILE A 415 53.08 -53.29 -14.54
CA ILE A 415 54.08 -52.60 -15.35
C ILE A 415 55.08 -51.88 -14.44
N SER A 416 54.60 -51.09 -13.47
CA SER A 416 55.49 -50.37 -12.54
C SER A 416 56.40 -51.33 -11.77
N TRP A 417 55.87 -52.46 -11.31
CA TRP A 417 56.68 -53.49 -10.64
C TRP A 417 57.72 -54.13 -11.57
N GLU A 418 57.37 -54.42 -12.82
CA GLU A 418 58.32 -54.95 -13.80
C GLU A 418 59.41 -53.92 -14.16
N GLU A 419 59.06 -52.64 -14.29
CA GLU A 419 60.02 -51.56 -14.54
C GLU A 419 61.00 -51.37 -13.38
N GLU A 420 60.51 -51.38 -12.14
CA GLU A 420 61.37 -51.32 -10.95
C GLU A 420 62.30 -52.54 -10.87
N ARG A 421 61.76 -53.73 -11.16
CA ARG A 421 62.53 -54.96 -11.21
C ARG A 421 63.58 -54.94 -12.30
N ALA A 422 63.25 -54.41 -13.49
CA ALA A 422 64.19 -54.27 -14.59
C ALA A 422 65.35 -53.36 -14.19
N LYS A 423 65.07 -52.17 -13.63
CA LYS A 423 66.09 -51.26 -13.09
C LYS A 423 66.98 -51.93 -12.04
N TYR A 424 66.38 -52.67 -11.11
CA TYR A 424 67.13 -53.41 -10.09
C TYR A 424 68.09 -54.45 -10.69
N LEU A 425 67.63 -55.20 -11.70
CA LEU A 425 68.44 -56.20 -12.38
C LEU A 425 69.55 -55.55 -13.23
N GLU A 426 69.27 -54.41 -13.87
CA GLU A 426 70.28 -53.61 -14.57
C GLU A 426 71.38 -53.14 -13.61
N ASP A 427 71.00 -52.57 -12.46
CA ASP A 427 71.94 -52.15 -11.42
C ASP A 427 72.78 -53.33 -10.90
N LEU A 428 72.16 -54.48 -10.72
CA LEU A 428 72.85 -55.71 -10.30
C LEU A 428 73.84 -56.17 -11.37
N ALA A 429 73.43 -56.19 -12.65
CA ALA A 429 74.29 -56.56 -13.76
C ALA A 429 75.49 -55.62 -13.89
N LEU A 430 75.27 -54.30 -13.77
CA LEU A 430 76.33 -53.30 -13.78
C LEU A 430 77.32 -53.49 -12.62
N LYS A 431 76.84 -53.82 -11.42
CA LYS A 431 77.70 -54.16 -10.27
C LYS A 431 78.53 -55.41 -10.51
N LEU A 432 77.93 -56.47 -11.06
CA LEU A 432 78.63 -57.72 -11.35
C LEU A 432 79.70 -57.55 -12.43
N ILE A 433 79.38 -56.85 -13.52
CA ILE A 433 80.33 -56.56 -14.61
C ILE A 433 81.47 -55.66 -14.10
N GLY A 434 81.12 -54.58 -13.40
CA GLY A 434 82.09 -53.60 -12.92
C GLY A 434 83.04 -54.12 -11.85
N ASN A 435 82.56 -54.99 -10.95
CA ASN A 435 83.35 -55.48 -9.82
C ASN A 435 83.82 -56.92 -10.04
N GLU A 436 82.90 -57.89 -9.99
CA GLU A 436 83.25 -59.31 -9.86
C GLU A 436 83.88 -59.87 -11.13
N PHE A 437 83.26 -59.66 -12.29
CA PHE A 437 83.81 -60.15 -13.57
C PHE A 437 85.08 -59.41 -13.95
N LYS A 438 85.13 -58.09 -13.74
CA LYS A 438 86.35 -57.30 -13.97
C LYS A 438 87.50 -57.81 -13.12
N ASN A 439 87.27 -58.08 -11.83
CA ASN A 439 88.30 -58.62 -10.96
C ASN A 439 88.74 -60.02 -11.39
N LEU A 440 87.83 -60.91 -11.81
CA LEU A 440 88.19 -62.26 -12.24
C LEU A 440 89.02 -62.29 -13.54
N ILE A 441 88.81 -61.34 -14.45
CA ILE A 441 89.52 -61.30 -15.74
C ILE A 441 90.78 -60.43 -15.66
N MET A 442 90.71 -59.31 -14.95
CA MET A 442 91.77 -58.28 -14.91
C MET A 442 92.55 -58.27 -13.58
N ALA A 443 92.35 -59.25 -12.69
CA ALA A 443 93.22 -59.38 -11.51
C ALA A 443 94.66 -59.57 -11.95
N ASP A 444 95.58 -58.90 -11.25
CA ASP A 444 97.02 -58.98 -11.48
C ASP A 444 97.51 -60.43 -11.52
N GLU A 445 96.92 -61.31 -10.70
CA GLU A 445 97.26 -62.74 -10.65
C GLU A 445 96.95 -63.49 -11.96
N VAL A 446 95.78 -63.22 -12.57
CA VAL A 446 95.35 -63.86 -13.81
C VAL A 446 96.13 -63.31 -14.99
N LEU A 447 96.36 -62.00 -15.01
CA LEU A 447 97.19 -61.36 -16.03
C LEU A 447 98.63 -61.85 -15.97
N ASN A 448 99.21 -61.97 -14.76
CA ASN A 448 100.54 -62.54 -14.57
C ASN A 448 100.61 -63.99 -15.06
N LEU A 449 99.60 -64.80 -14.73
CA LEU A 449 99.55 -66.19 -15.21
C LEU A 449 99.43 -66.25 -16.75
N HIS A 450 98.67 -65.34 -17.37
CA HIS A 450 98.58 -65.23 -18.83
C HIS A 450 99.96 -64.95 -19.45
N VAL A 451 100.71 -63.98 -18.91
CA VAL A 451 102.07 -63.64 -19.35
C VAL A 451 103.01 -64.84 -19.21
N PHE A 452 102.95 -65.58 -18.10
CA PHE A 452 103.81 -66.77 -17.93
C PHE A 452 103.46 -67.91 -18.89
N VAL A 453 102.17 -68.14 -19.16
CA VAL A 453 101.74 -69.17 -20.11
C VAL A 453 102.14 -68.79 -21.53
N GLU A 454 102.06 -67.50 -21.88
CA GLU A 454 102.51 -66.99 -23.18
C GLU A 454 104.02 -67.17 -23.36
N ASP A 455 104.84 -66.79 -22.37
CA ASP A 455 106.30 -66.96 -22.41
C ASP A 455 106.73 -68.44 -22.56
N VAL A 456 106.07 -69.35 -21.82
CA VAL A 456 106.34 -70.80 -21.94
C VAL A 456 105.91 -71.33 -23.31
N TYR A 457 104.80 -70.84 -23.86
CA TYR A 457 104.32 -71.23 -25.18
C TYR A 457 105.30 -70.78 -26.27
N GLU A 458 105.74 -69.53 -26.25
CA GLU A 458 106.68 -68.96 -27.21
C GLU A 458 108.03 -69.67 -27.20
N THR A 459 108.56 -69.97 -26.02
CA THR A 459 109.88 -70.58 -25.87
C THR A 459 109.93 -72.06 -26.27
N ARG A 460 108.85 -72.82 -26.08
CA ARG A 460 108.84 -74.29 -26.27
C ARG A 460 108.09 -74.77 -27.49
N ILE A 461 107.15 -74.00 -28.01
CA ILE A 461 106.28 -74.41 -29.13
C ILE A 461 106.57 -73.56 -30.36
N GLY A 462 106.50 -72.23 -30.22
CA GLY A 462 106.72 -71.25 -31.28
C GLY A 462 105.98 -69.93 -31.00
N PRO A 463 106.24 -68.87 -31.79
CA PRO A 463 105.60 -67.57 -31.61
C PRO A 463 104.07 -67.67 -31.72
N ASN A 464 103.35 -66.90 -30.90
CA ASN A 464 101.89 -66.93 -30.81
C ASN A 464 101.23 -66.18 -31.99
N ASP A 465 101.39 -66.66 -33.21
CA ASP A 465 100.94 -65.98 -34.43
C ASP A 465 99.39 -65.96 -34.61
N ALA A 466 98.66 -66.70 -33.78
CA ALA A 466 97.21 -66.91 -33.93
C ALA A 466 96.36 -66.41 -32.74
N ASN A 467 96.93 -65.60 -31.84
CA ASN A 467 96.25 -65.07 -30.65
C ASN A 467 95.48 -66.15 -29.87
N LEU A 468 96.15 -67.28 -29.57
CA LEU A 468 95.50 -68.38 -28.86
C LEU A 468 95.09 -67.94 -27.46
N GLY A 469 93.90 -68.37 -27.02
CA GLY A 469 93.44 -68.13 -25.66
C GLY A 469 94.34 -68.83 -24.65
N MET A 470 94.43 -68.28 -23.42
CA MET A 470 95.28 -68.83 -22.35
C MET A 470 95.10 -70.34 -22.11
N ALA A 471 93.86 -70.83 -22.12
CA ALA A 471 93.54 -72.24 -21.92
C ALA A 471 94.01 -73.12 -23.09
N GLU A 472 94.03 -72.58 -24.31
CA GLU A 472 94.49 -73.28 -25.51
C GLU A 472 96.01 -73.34 -25.54
N MET A 473 96.69 -72.23 -25.19
CA MET A 473 98.14 -72.21 -24.99
C MET A 473 98.57 -73.23 -23.94
N MET A 474 97.89 -73.28 -22.79
CA MET A 474 98.18 -74.25 -21.73
C MET A 474 97.97 -75.70 -22.18
N ARG A 475 96.92 -75.98 -22.95
CA ARG A 475 96.65 -77.32 -23.50
C ARG A 475 97.69 -77.76 -24.53
N ALA A 476 98.17 -76.82 -25.34
CA ALA A 476 99.24 -77.09 -26.29
C ALA A 476 100.56 -77.39 -25.56
N ILE A 477 100.88 -76.61 -24.51
CA ILE A 477 102.02 -76.87 -23.62
C ILE A 477 101.89 -78.26 -22.99
N GLU A 478 100.72 -78.60 -22.45
CA GLU A 478 100.49 -79.92 -21.85
C GLU A 478 100.65 -81.06 -22.87
N THR A 479 100.15 -80.88 -24.08
CA THR A 479 100.26 -81.89 -25.15
C THR A 479 101.71 -82.09 -25.56
N LYS A 480 102.47 -81.01 -25.70
CA LYS A 480 103.91 -81.06 -25.98
C LYS A 480 104.67 -81.73 -24.86
N TYR A 481 104.40 -81.35 -23.61
CA TYR A 481 104.99 -81.98 -22.43
C TYR A 481 104.72 -83.49 -22.38
N ARG A 482 103.48 -83.92 -22.64
CA ARG A 482 103.12 -85.35 -22.72
C ARG A 482 103.87 -86.08 -23.84
N ASN A 483 104.00 -85.45 -25.00
CA ASN A 483 104.73 -86.06 -26.13
C ASN A 483 106.22 -86.21 -25.83
N GLU A 484 106.83 -85.23 -25.17
CA GLU A 484 108.22 -85.31 -24.71
C GLU A 484 108.39 -86.41 -23.64
N LEU A 485 107.45 -86.53 -22.70
CA LEU A 485 107.47 -87.61 -21.70
C LEU A 485 107.41 -88.99 -22.36
N LEU A 486 106.52 -89.18 -23.33
CA LEU A 486 106.42 -90.41 -24.12
C LEU A 486 107.67 -90.65 -24.99
N ALA A 487 108.40 -89.61 -25.36
CA ALA A 487 109.68 -89.75 -26.06
C ALA A 487 110.79 -90.18 -25.09
N MET A 488 110.77 -89.71 -23.84
CA MET A 488 111.70 -90.15 -22.79
C MET A 488 111.55 -91.64 -22.48
N ASP A 489 110.33 -92.17 -22.44
CA ASP A 489 110.07 -93.60 -22.18
C ASP A 489 110.62 -94.53 -23.28
N LYS A 490 110.91 -94.02 -24.48
CA LYS A 490 111.47 -94.81 -25.59
C LYS A 490 112.99 -94.98 -25.52
N VAL A 491 113.66 -94.31 -24.59
CA VAL A 491 115.13 -94.35 -24.48
C VAL A 491 115.55 -95.63 -23.75
N PRO A 492 116.44 -96.47 -24.33
CA PRO A 492 116.93 -97.69 -23.68
C PRO A 492 117.65 -97.40 -22.36
N ALA A 493 117.40 -98.22 -21.34
CA ALA A 493 117.95 -98.05 -19.98
C ALA A 493 119.49 -97.98 -19.92
N GLU A 494 120.19 -98.55 -20.90
CA GLU A 494 121.66 -98.49 -20.99
C GLU A 494 122.18 -97.10 -21.38
N GLN A 495 121.48 -96.41 -22.30
CA GLN A 495 121.78 -95.00 -22.62
C GLN A 495 121.37 -94.08 -21.48
N VAL A 496 120.28 -94.38 -20.78
CA VAL A 496 119.87 -93.65 -19.58
C VAL A 496 120.93 -93.77 -18.48
N ALA A 497 121.48 -94.95 -18.21
CA ALA A 497 122.52 -95.11 -17.17
C ALA A 497 123.85 -94.39 -17.50
N MET A 498 124.23 -94.30 -18.78
CA MET A 498 125.41 -93.51 -19.20
C MET A 498 125.15 -92.01 -19.09
N LEU A 499 123.97 -91.55 -19.52
CA LEU A 499 123.57 -90.16 -19.41
C LEU A 499 123.32 -89.74 -17.95
N GLU A 500 122.78 -90.61 -17.11
CA GLU A 500 122.61 -90.40 -15.67
C GLU A 500 123.96 -90.16 -15.01
N ARG A 501 125.01 -90.93 -15.34
CA ARG A 501 126.36 -90.67 -14.80
C ARG A 501 126.90 -89.29 -15.21
N GLY A 502 126.67 -88.88 -16.44
CA GLY A 502 127.02 -87.53 -16.92
C GLY A 502 126.20 -86.43 -16.25
N CYS A 503 124.89 -86.64 -16.15
CA CYS A 503 123.93 -85.72 -15.54
C CYS A 503 124.16 -85.59 -14.03
N TYR A 504 124.50 -86.67 -13.32
CA TYR A 504 124.91 -86.63 -11.92
C TYR A 504 126.21 -85.83 -11.73
N ALA A 505 127.16 -85.93 -12.67
CA ALA A 505 128.38 -85.14 -12.62
C ALA A 505 128.11 -83.65 -12.90
N GLU A 506 127.28 -83.32 -13.88
CA GLU A 506 126.83 -81.96 -14.17
C GLU A 506 125.98 -81.38 -13.03
N GLN A 507 125.04 -82.13 -12.46
CA GLN A 507 124.27 -81.74 -11.29
C GLN A 507 125.17 -81.50 -10.08
N MET A 508 126.18 -82.34 -9.85
CA MET A 508 127.19 -82.11 -8.80
C MET A 508 127.99 -80.82 -9.05
N MET A 509 128.35 -80.54 -10.30
CA MET A 509 129.03 -79.30 -10.67
C MET A 509 128.13 -78.07 -10.47
N MET A 510 126.90 -78.13 -10.98
CA MET A 510 125.89 -77.06 -10.85
C MET A 510 125.49 -76.83 -9.40
N MET A 511 125.37 -77.88 -8.57
CA MET A 511 125.11 -77.77 -7.13
C MET A 511 126.25 -77.04 -6.42
N ARG A 512 127.52 -77.35 -6.74
CA ARG A 512 128.66 -76.60 -6.18
C ARG A 512 128.68 -75.15 -6.63
N LEU A 513 128.34 -74.89 -7.90
CA LEU A 513 128.26 -73.53 -8.45
C LEU A 513 127.14 -72.73 -7.79
N ALA A 514 125.96 -73.32 -7.64
CA ALA A 514 124.81 -72.74 -6.94
C ALA A 514 125.11 -72.51 -5.46
N GLU A 515 125.79 -73.42 -4.78
CA GLU A 515 126.18 -73.23 -3.37
C GLU A 515 127.17 -72.06 -3.23
N LYS A 516 128.13 -71.92 -4.15
CA LYS A 516 129.02 -70.76 -4.19
C LYS A 516 128.26 -69.45 -4.46
N ALA A 517 127.35 -69.44 -5.43
CA ALA A 517 126.55 -68.27 -5.76
C ALA A 517 125.60 -67.89 -4.61
N ALA A 518 124.96 -68.86 -3.95
CA ALA A 518 124.09 -68.65 -2.80
C ALA A 518 124.87 -68.07 -1.61
N LYS A 519 126.09 -68.55 -1.35
CA LYS A 519 126.99 -67.94 -0.34
C LYS A 519 127.28 -66.49 -0.70
N GLN A 520 127.71 -66.20 -1.94
CA GLN A 520 127.98 -64.83 -2.40
C GLN A 520 126.74 -63.92 -2.31
N TYR A 521 125.56 -64.41 -2.69
CA TYR A 521 124.32 -63.65 -2.60
C TYR A 521 123.91 -63.38 -1.15
N SER A 522 124.08 -64.36 -0.25
CA SER A 522 123.81 -64.17 1.18
C SER A 522 124.78 -63.18 1.83
N GLU A 523 126.05 -63.18 1.41
CA GLU A 523 127.04 -62.19 1.82
C GLU A 523 126.66 -60.80 1.30
N LEU A 524 126.26 -60.68 0.03
CA LEU A 524 125.74 -59.45 -0.54
C LEU A 524 124.51 -58.95 0.21
N GLN A 525 123.50 -59.80 0.45
CA GLN A 525 122.32 -59.43 1.23
C GLN A 525 122.67 -58.98 2.64
N ARG A 526 123.67 -59.59 3.29
CA ARG A 526 124.15 -59.12 4.60
C ARG A 526 124.81 -57.76 4.50
N VAL A 527 125.62 -57.51 3.47
CA VAL A 527 126.27 -56.21 3.23
C VAL A 527 125.22 -55.15 2.92
N THR A 528 124.29 -55.40 1.99
CA THR A 528 123.21 -54.48 1.63
C THR A 528 122.28 -54.22 2.81
N SER A 529 121.91 -55.23 3.59
CA SER A 529 121.09 -55.03 4.79
C SER A 529 121.81 -54.21 5.86
N LYS A 530 123.12 -54.42 6.06
CA LYS A 530 123.93 -53.59 6.98
C LYS A 530 124.04 -52.15 6.46
N LEU A 531 124.24 -51.98 5.16
CA LEU A 531 124.34 -50.69 4.50
C LEU A 531 123.00 -49.93 4.62
N ASN A 532 121.89 -50.56 4.25
CA ASN A 532 120.54 -49.99 4.41
C ASN A 532 120.22 -49.69 5.88
N LYS A 533 120.68 -50.51 6.83
CA LYS A 533 120.51 -50.22 8.27
C LYS A 533 121.40 -49.07 8.77
N ALA A 534 122.57 -48.87 8.17
CA ALA A 534 123.44 -47.73 8.48
C ALA A 534 122.89 -46.41 7.91
N PHE A 535 122.18 -46.47 6.77
CA PHE A 535 121.51 -45.32 6.16
C PHE A 535 120.08 -45.11 6.66
N ALA A 536 119.47 -46.06 7.36
CA ALA A 536 118.13 -45.90 7.92
C ALA A 536 118.15 -44.97 9.15
N PRO A 537 117.25 -43.99 9.23
CA PRO A 537 117.15 -43.08 10.37
C PRO A 537 116.83 -43.86 11.67
N PRO A 538 117.29 -43.37 12.84
CA PRO A 538 117.10 -44.06 14.12
C PRO A 538 115.62 -44.28 14.42
N PHE A 539 115.26 -45.54 14.69
CA PHE A 539 113.88 -45.99 14.89
C PHE A 539 113.17 -45.30 16.07
N VAL A 540 112.06 -44.61 15.79
CA VAL A 540 111.17 -43.98 16.77
C VAL A 540 109.92 -44.87 16.96
N LYS A 541 109.63 -45.31 18.19
CA LYS A 541 108.42 -46.09 18.50
C LYS A 541 107.21 -45.15 18.56
N VAL A 542 106.24 -45.35 17.68
CA VAL A 542 104.95 -44.64 17.68
C VAL A 542 103.88 -45.47 18.41
N GLY A 543 103.47 -45.02 19.60
CA GLY A 543 102.06 -45.08 20.05
C GLY A 543 101.40 -46.42 20.44
N GLY A 544 102.15 -47.44 20.88
CA GLY A 544 101.57 -48.68 21.41
C GLY A 544 101.22 -48.62 22.91
N LYS A 545 100.01 -49.06 23.26
CA LYS A 545 99.46 -49.22 24.62
C LYS A 545 100.50 -49.86 25.57
N GLU A 546 100.81 -49.20 26.69
CA GLU A 546 101.80 -49.70 27.65
C GLU A 546 101.40 -51.08 28.20
N LEU A 547 102.28 -52.07 28.00
CA LEU A 547 102.13 -53.41 28.54
C LEU A 547 102.28 -53.39 30.08
N LYS A 548 101.27 -53.90 30.79
CA LYS A 548 101.27 -54.07 32.24
C LYS A 548 102.41 -55.01 32.67
N LYS A 549 103.37 -54.51 33.44
CA LYS A 549 104.55 -55.26 33.95
C LYS A 549 104.15 -56.16 35.13
N ARG A 550 104.53 -57.43 35.11
CA ARG A 550 104.23 -58.45 36.14
C ARG A 550 105.36 -58.61 37.20
N SER A 551 106.10 -57.54 37.48
CA SER A 551 107.07 -57.43 38.58
C SER A 551 107.36 -55.95 38.91
N PRO A 552 107.71 -55.60 40.17
CA PRO A 552 108.05 -54.22 40.53
C PRO A 552 109.32 -53.78 39.78
N PRO A 553 109.25 -52.72 38.95
CA PRO A 553 110.39 -52.26 38.19
C PRO A 553 111.35 -51.47 39.09
N HIS A 554 112.62 -51.82 38.95
CA HIS A 554 113.78 -51.21 39.59
C HIS A 554 113.84 -49.70 39.33
N GLU A 555 113.86 -48.90 40.40
CA GLU A 555 113.92 -47.43 40.35
C GLU A 555 115.17 -46.94 39.61
N ARG A 556 114.99 -46.23 38.50
CA ARG A 556 116.02 -45.36 37.92
C ARG A 556 115.44 -43.97 37.67
N ARG A 557 116.26 -42.98 38.06
CA ARG A 557 115.93 -41.60 38.43
C ARG A 557 115.33 -40.77 37.28
N LEU A 558 114.41 -39.90 37.68
CA LEU A 558 113.68 -38.91 36.88
C LEU A 558 114.61 -37.97 36.07
N GLN A 559 114.24 -37.69 34.83
CA GLN A 559 114.61 -36.46 34.11
C GLN A 559 113.32 -35.75 33.65
N GLN A 560 113.29 -34.44 33.88
CA GLN A 560 112.12 -33.56 33.87
C GLN A 560 111.56 -33.32 32.46
N VAL A 561 110.23 -33.18 32.37
CA VAL A 561 109.51 -32.65 31.19
C VAL A 561 109.72 -31.13 31.14
N VAL A 562 110.22 -30.61 30.01
CA VAL A 562 110.31 -29.17 29.74
C VAL A 562 109.05 -28.74 28.98
N GLN A 563 108.44 -27.64 29.44
CA GLN A 563 107.25 -27.00 28.86
C GLN A 563 107.56 -26.35 27.50
N GLN A 564 106.59 -26.38 26.59
CA GLN A 564 106.65 -25.78 25.24
C GLN A 564 106.75 -24.24 25.31
N ARG A 565 107.46 -23.64 24.35
CA ARG A 565 107.73 -22.19 24.21
C ARG A 565 107.18 -21.70 22.85
N ASP A 566 106.76 -20.45 22.78
CA ASP A 566 106.29 -19.80 21.55
C ASP A 566 107.46 -19.30 20.68
N LEU A 567 107.21 -19.19 19.36
CA LEU A 567 108.22 -18.92 18.34
C LEU A 567 108.72 -17.47 18.35
N THR A 568 110.04 -17.29 18.30
CA THR A 568 110.71 -15.98 18.26
C THR A 568 110.70 -15.41 16.83
N PRO A 569 110.52 -14.09 16.60
CA PRO A 569 110.31 -13.53 15.26
C PRO A 569 111.42 -13.82 14.23
N GLY A 570 112.67 -14.07 14.67
CA GLY A 570 113.76 -14.45 13.75
C GLY A 570 113.65 -15.88 13.19
N GLU A 571 112.91 -16.77 13.85
CA GLU A 571 112.68 -18.14 13.37
C GLU A 571 111.52 -18.17 12.35
N ALA A 572 110.59 -17.21 12.42
CA ALA A 572 109.55 -17.02 11.40
C ALA A 572 110.15 -16.56 10.07
N GLU A 573 111.13 -15.65 10.09
CA GLU A 573 111.83 -15.24 8.87
C GLU A 573 112.65 -16.40 8.28
N TYR A 574 113.27 -17.23 9.11
CA TYR A 574 114.02 -18.38 8.61
C TYR A 574 113.13 -19.40 7.89
N LEU A 575 111.91 -19.64 8.40
CA LEU A 575 110.92 -20.51 7.76
C LEU A 575 110.41 -19.94 6.42
N ASP A 576 110.14 -18.63 6.35
CA ASP A 576 109.65 -17.99 5.13
C ASP A 576 110.71 -17.93 4.01
N TYR A 577 112.02 -17.88 4.34
CA TYR A 577 113.07 -17.67 3.33
C TYR A 577 113.93 -18.90 3.00
N PHE A 578 114.08 -19.87 3.91
CA PHE A 578 115.06 -20.96 3.76
C PHE A 578 114.46 -22.37 3.81
N THR A 579 113.12 -22.47 3.87
CA THR A 579 112.40 -23.74 3.75
C THR A 579 111.24 -23.59 2.77
N ASP A 580 110.84 -24.67 2.10
CA ASP A 580 109.71 -24.69 1.15
C ASP A 580 108.33 -24.53 1.85
N PHE A 581 108.30 -23.92 3.02
CA PHE A 581 107.12 -23.72 3.84
C PHE A 581 106.16 -22.75 3.16
N CYS A 582 104.92 -23.18 2.94
CA CYS A 582 103.90 -22.39 2.26
C CYS A 582 102.72 -22.14 3.20
N LYS A 583 102.50 -20.87 3.57
CA LYS A 583 101.47 -20.43 4.55
C LYS A 583 100.03 -20.87 4.24
N TYR A 584 99.73 -21.32 3.02
CA TYR A 584 98.38 -21.73 2.60
C TYR A 584 98.15 -23.25 2.59
N ALA A 585 99.20 -24.07 2.70
CA ALA A 585 99.11 -25.53 2.64
C ALA A 585 99.59 -26.24 3.93
N ASP A 586 100.53 -25.65 4.66
CA ASP A 586 101.15 -26.26 5.84
C ASP A 586 100.68 -25.55 7.12
N ASP A 587 99.96 -26.27 7.98
CA ASP A 587 99.47 -25.74 9.26
C ASP A 587 100.56 -25.83 10.36
N PRO A 588 100.99 -24.72 10.99
CA PRO A 588 102.08 -24.72 11.97
C PRO A 588 101.81 -25.53 13.25
N LYS A 589 100.55 -25.94 13.49
CA LYS A 589 100.14 -26.75 14.63
C LYS A 589 100.63 -28.20 14.55
N ASP A 590 100.85 -28.72 13.34
CA ASP A 590 101.37 -30.08 13.15
C ASP A 590 102.83 -30.23 13.61
N TYR A 591 103.53 -29.11 13.83
CA TYR A 591 104.88 -29.04 14.37
C TYR A 591 104.93 -28.63 15.85
N GLY A 592 103.79 -28.61 16.54
CA GLY A 592 103.72 -28.40 17.99
C GLY A 592 103.96 -26.97 18.46
N ILE A 593 103.61 -25.99 17.63
CA ILE A 593 103.73 -24.55 17.89
C ILE A 593 102.32 -23.93 17.95
N ASP A 594 101.96 -23.24 19.04
CA ASP A 594 100.63 -22.68 19.24
C ASP A 594 100.46 -21.32 18.54
N VAL A 595 99.72 -21.31 17.43
CA VAL A 595 99.36 -20.08 16.70
C VAL A 595 97.94 -19.68 17.11
N THR A 596 97.81 -19.06 18.29
CA THR A 596 96.54 -18.48 18.78
C THR A 596 96.63 -16.97 19.01
N GLY A 597 97.47 -16.29 18.22
CA GLY A 597 97.52 -14.85 18.18
C GLY A 597 97.98 -14.35 16.82
N ILE A 598 97.04 -14.05 15.92
CA ILE A 598 96.94 -12.80 15.14
C ILE A 598 95.73 -12.93 14.17
N PRO A 599 94.81 -11.95 14.12
CA PRO A 599 93.49 -12.10 13.53
C PRO A 599 93.37 -11.49 12.13
N GLY A 600 92.52 -12.09 11.29
CA GLY A 600 91.74 -11.35 10.29
C GLY A 600 91.99 -11.69 8.81
N GLY A 601 90.90 -11.59 8.04
CA GLY A 601 90.86 -11.58 6.57
C GLY A 601 90.08 -12.77 6.01
N SER A 602 88.75 -12.69 5.87
CA SER A 602 88.02 -12.00 4.77
C SER A 602 87.88 -12.87 3.52
N SER A 603 86.63 -12.96 3.01
CA SER A 603 86.21 -13.18 1.60
C SER A 603 86.64 -14.49 0.93
N ALA A 604 85.92 -15.14 0.01
CA ALA A 604 84.63 -14.97 -0.67
C ALA A 604 84.40 -16.25 -1.49
N GLU A 605 83.14 -16.68 -1.59
CA GLU A 605 82.43 -17.08 -2.83
C GLU A 605 83.26 -17.47 -4.08
N GLU A 606 83.03 -18.66 -4.66
CA GLU A 606 82.19 -18.82 -5.87
C GLU A 606 82.04 -20.30 -6.32
N ASN A 607 80.96 -20.52 -7.07
CA ASN A 607 80.40 -21.78 -7.59
C ASN A 607 81.24 -22.50 -8.66
N VAL A 608 80.91 -23.78 -8.89
CA VAL A 608 80.54 -24.45 -10.17
C VAL A 608 80.94 -25.94 -10.10
N HIS A 609 80.01 -26.84 -9.80
CA HIS A 609 79.30 -27.71 -10.76
C HIS A 609 78.47 -28.78 -10.05
#